data_AF-A0A9E5YQ49-F1
#
_entry.id   AF-A0A9E5YQ49-F1
#
_cell.length_a   1.000
_cell.length_b   1.000
_cell.length_c   1.000
_cell.angle_alpha   90.00
_cell.angle_beta   90.00
_cell.angle_gamma   90.00
#
_symmetry.space_group_name_H-M   'P 1'
#
loop_
_entity.id
_entity.type
_entity.pdbx_description
1 polymer ?
#
loop_
_entity_poly.entity_id
_entity_poly.type
_entity_poly.pdbx_seq_one_letter_code
_entity_poly.pdbx_strand_id
1 'polypeptide(L)'
;MILEFESINLEKQPAYLQRLSECPQKPSDYSFANIWGWAQEYGLSWAWKDNLVWIKQTKPQVLYWAPVGPWQDINFIEVFNATISEPAIFTRMPEELVRCLENNLGNNLTIEEERGNWDYLYHTIDLVELKGKRFHKKKNLLNQFRKKYDYTYVHLEYGMIAKALAMQTDWCTWRDCESSDMLAAENRAIEKILKNWRNLKGLVGGAVMVEDSMVAYTVAERLDRDTLLIHFEKGNPEYKGVYQAINQMFLANLTHEFTIANREQDLDDEGLRKAKLSYNPVDFLRKYKVTIS
;
A
#
# COMPACT_ATOMS: atom_id res chain seq x y z
N MET A 1 15.85 19.91 -20.94
CA MET A 1 16.74 18.73 -20.81
C MET A 1 15.90 17.58 -20.28
N ILE A 2 15.91 16.45 -20.98
CA ILE A 2 14.95 15.34 -20.90
C ILE A 2 15.13 14.53 -19.61
N LEU A 3 14.04 13.98 -19.04
CA LEU A 3 14.09 13.06 -17.91
C LEU A 3 14.73 11.72 -18.32
N GLU A 4 15.78 11.30 -17.62
CA GLU A 4 16.43 10.01 -17.84
C GLU A 4 15.87 8.96 -16.90
N PHE A 5 15.04 8.06 -17.43
CA PHE A 5 14.38 7.01 -16.66
C PHE A 5 15.25 5.76 -16.55
N GLU A 6 15.40 5.26 -15.33
CA GLU A 6 16.07 4.00 -15.01
C GLU A 6 15.15 3.08 -14.18
N SER A 7 15.49 1.81 -14.09
CA SER A 7 14.74 0.85 -13.28
C SER A 7 14.83 1.15 -11.78
N ILE A 8 13.70 0.99 -11.09
CA ILE A 8 13.61 1.09 -9.63
C ILE A 8 14.44 -0.05 -9.01
N ASN A 9 15.38 0.29 -8.14
CA ASN A 9 16.36 -0.63 -7.58
C ASN A 9 16.55 -0.44 -6.06
N LEU A 10 17.05 -1.48 -5.41
CA LEU A 10 17.27 -1.49 -3.95
C LEU A 10 18.40 -0.55 -3.51
N GLU A 11 19.37 -0.26 -4.38
CA GLU A 11 20.54 0.57 -4.06
C GLU A 11 20.15 2.00 -3.71
N LYS A 12 19.20 2.59 -4.46
CA LYS A 12 18.71 3.96 -4.22
C LYS A 12 17.57 4.03 -3.19
N GLN A 13 17.20 2.93 -2.54
CA GLN A 13 16.18 2.91 -1.49
C GLN A 13 16.40 3.98 -0.40
N PRO A 14 17.62 4.17 0.18
CA PRO A 14 17.80 5.17 1.23
C PRO A 14 17.54 6.59 0.73
N ALA A 15 18.00 6.93 -0.49
CA ALA A 15 17.76 8.23 -1.09
C ALA A 15 16.26 8.44 -1.41
N TYR A 16 15.57 7.38 -1.83
CA TYR A 16 14.14 7.44 -2.11
C TYR A 16 13.33 7.66 -0.84
N LEU A 17 13.65 6.94 0.25
CA LEU A 17 12.98 7.10 1.53
C LEU A 17 13.21 8.50 2.13
N GLN A 18 14.40 9.07 1.95
CA GLN A 18 14.65 10.47 2.32
C GLN A 18 13.72 11.41 1.53
N ARG A 19 13.67 11.27 0.21
CA ARG A 19 12.82 12.11 -0.63
C ARG A 19 11.32 11.93 -0.34
N LEU A 20 10.89 10.70 -0.10
CA LEU A 20 9.51 10.40 0.31
C LEU A 20 9.18 11.04 1.65
N SER A 21 10.14 11.14 2.58
CA SER A 21 9.92 11.77 3.88
C SER A 21 9.59 13.26 3.80
N GLU A 22 10.05 13.93 2.73
CA GLU A 22 9.81 15.34 2.42
C GLU A 22 8.43 15.59 1.80
N CYS A 23 7.70 14.55 1.37
CA CYS A 23 6.36 14.70 0.81
C CYS A 23 5.34 15.12 1.90
N PRO A 24 4.52 16.16 1.64
CA PRO A 24 3.42 16.55 2.52
C PRO A 24 2.34 15.47 2.72
N GLN A 25 2.14 14.62 1.71
CA GLN A 25 1.18 13.50 1.75
C GLN A 25 1.83 12.26 1.16
N LYS A 26 1.62 11.09 1.79
CA LYS A 26 2.25 9.82 1.39
C LYS A 26 1.18 8.73 1.20
N PRO A 27 0.57 8.60 0.02
CA PRO A 27 -0.29 7.46 -0.26
C PRO A 27 0.50 6.15 -0.35
N SER A 28 -0.19 5.04 -0.14
CA SER A 28 0.35 3.68 -0.09
C SER A 28 1.20 3.32 -1.30
N ASP A 29 0.79 3.74 -2.50
CA ASP A 29 1.48 3.46 -3.77
C ASP A 29 2.94 3.91 -3.78
N TYR A 30 3.25 4.98 -3.04
CA TYR A 30 4.57 5.61 -3.04
C TYR A 30 5.51 5.05 -1.97
N SER A 31 5.04 4.12 -1.12
CA SER A 31 5.95 3.36 -0.27
C SER A 31 7.00 2.65 -1.11
N PHE A 32 8.22 2.49 -0.58
CA PHE A 32 9.29 1.88 -1.36
C PHE A 32 8.96 0.41 -1.68
N ALA A 33 8.36 -0.32 -0.74
CA ALA A 33 7.92 -1.69 -0.96
C ALA A 33 6.94 -1.78 -2.14
N ASN A 34 6.01 -0.84 -2.29
CA ASN A 34 5.07 -0.85 -3.41
C ASN A 34 5.74 -0.47 -4.75
N ILE A 35 6.44 0.66 -4.83
CA ILE A 35 7.04 1.07 -6.11
C ILE A 35 8.05 0.05 -6.62
N TRP A 36 8.81 -0.60 -5.73
CA TRP A 36 9.76 -1.62 -6.11
C TRP A 36 9.09 -2.99 -6.33
N GLY A 37 8.15 -3.39 -5.48
CA GLY A 37 7.43 -4.65 -5.56
C GLY A 37 6.63 -4.77 -6.86
N TRP A 38 5.92 -3.71 -7.23
CA TRP A 38 5.05 -3.66 -8.40
C TRP A 38 5.74 -3.14 -9.68
N ALA A 39 7.05 -2.85 -9.63
CA ALA A 39 7.77 -2.24 -10.75
C ALA A 39 7.63 -3.03 -12.07
N GLN A 40 7.65 -4.36 -12.03
CA GLN A 40 7.55 -5.18 -13.25
C GLN A 40 6.13 -5.21 -13.82
N GLU A 41 5.12 -5.21 -12.95
CA GLU A 41 3.70 -5.31 -13.31
C GLU A 41 3.22 -4.05 -14.03
N TYR A 42 3.55 -2.88 -13.46
CA TYR A 42 3.21 -1.57 -14.04
C TYR A 42 4.30 -1.04 -14.99
N GLY A 43 5.43 -1.73 -15.10
CA GLY A 43 6.60 -1.24 -15.86
C GLY A 43 7.07 0.12 -15.33
N LEU A 44 7.23 0.21 -14.01
CA LEU A 44 7.65 1.43 -13.31
C LEU A 44 9.15 1.66 -13.49
N SER A 45 9.47 2.91 -13.75
CA SER A 45 10.84 3.45 -13.79
C SER A 45 10.85 4.80 -13.10
N TRP A 46 12.01 5.24 -12.63
CA TRP A 46 12.15 6.55 -12.01
C TRP A 46 13.19 7.43 -12.70
N ALA A 47 13.08 8.74 -12.53
CA ALA A 47 14.10 9.71 -12.92
C ALA A 47 14.32 10.70 -11.77
N TRP A 48 15.57 11.11 -11.56
CA TRP A 48 15.96 11.98 -10.45
C TRP A 48 16.33 13.35 -10.99
N LYS A 49 15.54 14.38 -10.68
CA LYS A 49 15.77 15.73 -11.21
C LYS A 49 15.06 16.79 -10.37
N ASP A 50 15.67 17.98 -10.23
CA ASP A 50 15.03 19.15 -9.63
C ASP A 50 14.45 18.90 -8.23
N ASN A 51 15.18 18.16 -7.40
CA ASN A 51 14.72 17.70 -6.07
C ASN A 51 13.42 16.88 -6.08
N LEU A 52 13.11 16.23 -7.20
CA LEU A 52 12.00 15.30 -7.35
C LEU A 52 12.48 13.92 -7.81
N VAL A 53 11.70 12.91 -7.47
CA VAL A 53 11.75 11.58 -8.10
C VAL A 53 10.51 11.42 -8.95
N TRP A 54 10.69 11.43 -10.26
CA TRP A 54 9.64 11.20 -11.24
C TRP A 54 9.40 9.72 -11.37
N ILE A 55 8.14 9.29 -11.36
CA ILE A 55 7.77 7.89 -11.57
C ILE A 55 7.00 7.79 -12.87
N LYS A 56 7.48 6.94 -13.78
CA LYS A 56 6.85 6.65 -15.07
C LYS A 56 6.37 5.22 -15.09
N GLN A 57 5.12 5.06 -15.48
CA GLN A 57 4.48 3.79 -15.78
C GLN A 57 4.52 3.52 -17.28
N THR A 58 4.64 2.26 -17.68
CA THR A 58 4.56 1.85 -19.09
C THR A 58 3.49 0.79 -19.36
N LYS A 59 2.90 0.20 -18.32
CA LYS A 59 1.80 -0.78 -18.41
C LYS A 59 0.66 -0.43 -17.45
N PRO A 60 -0.61 -0.59 -17.85
CA PRO A 60 -1.07 -1.04 -19.18
C PRO A 60 -0.88 0.03 -20.27
N GLN A 61 -0.57 1.26 -19.89
CA GLN A 61 -0.31 2.39 -20.77
C GLN A 61 0.79 3.28 -20.20
N VAL A 62 1.36 4.13 -21.06
CA VAL A 62 2.39 5.10 -20.67
C VAL A 62 1.75 6.30 -19.99
N LEU A 63 2.11 6.54 -18.74
CA LEU A 63 1.68 7.69 -17.94
C LEU A 63 2.68 7.96 -16.82
N TYR A 64 2.47 9.02 -16.04
CA TYR A 64 3.28 9.35 -14.86
C TYR A 64 2.49 9.15 -13.57
N TRP A 65 3.19 8.89 -12.47
CA TRP A 65 2.64 9.07 -11.13
C TRP A 65 3.10 10.44 -10.60
N ALA A 66 2.59 10.87 -9.44
CA ALA A 66 3.06 12.10 -8.83
C ALA A 66 4.58 12.06 -8.59
N PRO A 67 5.31 13.15 -8.90
CA PRO A 67 6.70 13.24 -8.52
C PRO A 67 6.83 13.26 -7.00
N VAL A 68 7.79 12.50 -6.46
CA VAL A 68 8.03 12.42 -5.01
C VAL A 68 9.01 13.50 -4.60
N GLY A 69 8.62 14.35 -3.65
CA GLY A 69 9.50 15.34 -3.03
C GLY A 69 8.77 16.48 -2.31
N PRO A 70 9.48 17.57 -1.98
CA PRO A 70 8.95 18.68 -1.18
C PRO A 70 8.05 19.58 -2.03
N TRP A 71 6.84 19.14 -2.34
CA TRP A 71 5.95 19.81 -3.30
C TRP A 71 5.73 21.30 -3.05
N GLN A 72 5.73 21.74 -1.79
CA GLN A 72 5.52 23.14 -1.42
C GLN A 72 6.68 24.05 -1.83
N ASP A 73 7.88 23.50 -2.03
CA ASP A 73 9.08 24.24 -2.41
C ASP A 73 9.34 24.22 -3.93
N ILE A 74 8.44 23.59 -4.71
CA ILE A 74 8.63 23.35 -6.14
C ILE A 74 7.76 24.29 -6.97
N ASN A 75 8.38 25.00 -7.91
CA ASN A 75 7.68 25.70 -8.97
C ASN A 75 7.27 24.72 -10.08
N PHE A 76 6.11 24.08 -9.92
CA PHE A 76 5.65 23.06 -10.86
C PHE A 76 5.40 23.58 -12.29
N ILE A 77 5.14 24.87 -12.47
CA ILE A 77 4.99 25.47 -13.80
C ILE A 77 6.31 25.35 -14.57
N GLU A 78 7.40 25.82 -13.98
CA GLU A 78 8.73 25.78 -14.60
C GLU A 78 9.19 24.34 -14.82
N VAL A 79 9.00 23.50 -13.80
CA VAL A 79 9.41 22.11 -13.83
C VAL A 79 8.66 21.33 -14.92
N PHE A 80 7.33 21.45 -15.00
CA PHE A 80 6.54 20.75 -16.02
C PHE A 80 6.89 21.23 -17.44
N ASN A 81 6.99 22.55 -17.66
CA ASN A 81 7.39 23.12 -18.95
C ASN A 81 8.78 22.62 -19.40
N ALA A 82 9.70 22.36 -18.47
CA ALA A 82 11.06 21.94 -18.77
C ALA A 82 11.24 20.41 -18.92
N THR A 83 10.31 19.60 -18.40
CA THR A 83 10.48 18.14 -18.25
C THR A 83 9.46 17.30 -19.00
N ILE A 84 8.24 17.79 -19.16
CA ILE A 84 7.11 17.05 -19.70
C ILE A 84 6.78 17.59 -21.09
N SER A 85 6.53 16.69 -22.04
CA SER A 85 5.92 17.06 -23.32
C SER A 85 4.40 16.91 -23.22
N GLU A 86 3.66 17.94 -23.63
CA GLU A 86 2.19 17.93 -23.65
C GLU A 86 1.67 17.11 -24.85
N PRO A 87 0.55 16.36 -24.69
CA PRO A 87 -0.21 16.18 -23.45
C PRO A 87 0.41 15.14 -22.51
N ALA A 88 0.23 15.31 -21.20
CA ALA A 88 0.71 14.37 -20.20
C ALA A 88 -0.36 13.97 -19.19
N ILE A 89 -0.38 12.68 -18.86
CA ILE A 89 -1.35 12.09 -17.93
C ILE A 89 -0.62 11.63 -16.68
N PHE A 90 -1.11 12.08 -15.53
CA PHE A 90 -0.71 11.64 -14.21
C PHE A 90 -1.84 10.84 -13.57
N THR A 91 -1.54 9.69 -12.98
CA THR A 91 -2.47 8.89 -12.16
C THR A 91 -1.98 8.86 -10.73
N ARG A 92 -2.83 8.42 -9.79
CA ARG A 92 -2.49 8.28 -8.36
C ARG A 92 -1.96 9.59 -7.76
N MET A 93 -2.37 10.74 -8.29
CA MET A 93 -1.93 12.04 -7.77
C MET A 93 -2.55 12.30 -6.40
N PRO A 94 -1.74 12.50 -5.35
CA PRO A 94 -2.24 12.81 -4.02
C PRO A 94 -3.00 14.15 -4.01
N GLU A 95 -4.12 14.22 -3.30
CA GLU A 95 -4.98 15.42 -3.19
C GLU A 95 -4.20 16.70 -2.90
N GLU A 96 -3.21 16.65 -2.02
CA GLU A 96 -2.43 17.83 -1.63
C GLU A 96 -1.59 18.37 -2.80
N LEU A 97 -1.01 17.49 -3.62
CA LEU A 97 -0.29 17.92 -4.82
C LEU A 97 -1.25 18.49 -5.86
N VAL A 98 -2.44 17.90 -6.04
CA VAL A 98 -3.45 18.44 -6.94
C VAL A 98 -3.81 19.87 -6.56
N ARG A 99 -4.03 20.15 -5.28
CA ARG A 99 -4.27 21.51 -4.77
C ARG A 99 -3.10 22.45 -5.05
N CYS A 100 -1.85 21.99 -4.90
CA CYS A 100 -0.68 22.76 -5.29
C CYS A 100 -0.69 23.10 -6.79
N LEU A 101 -1.10 22.17 -7.66
CA LEU A 101 -1.15 22.41 -9.10
C LEU A 101 -2.30 23.34 -9.50
N GLU A 102 -3.50 23.18 -8.94
CA GLU A 102 -4.66 24.04 -9.23
C GLU A 102 -4.36 25.51 -8.95
N ASN A 103 -3.66 25.80 -7.85
CA ASN A 103 -3.28 27.17 -7.49
C ASN A 103 -2.27 27.81 -8.47
N ASN A 104 -1.54 27.01 -9.25
CA ASN A 104 -0.41 27.47 -10.07
C ASN A 104 -0.66 27.36 -11.59
N LEU A 105 -1.32 26.29 -12.05
CA LEU A 105 -1.51 25.96 -13.48
C LEU A 105 -2.94 26.23 -13.99
N GLY A 106 -3.93 26.36 -13.10
CA GLY A 106 -5.29 26.77 -13.45
C GLY A 106 -5.95 25.97 -14.58
N ASN A 107 -6.42 26.67 -15.62
CA ASN A 107 -7.33 26.16 -16.67
C ASN A 107 -6.77 25.07 -17.60
N ASN A 108 -5.48 24.71 -17.50
CA ASN A 108 -4.85 23.69 -18.35
C ASN A 108 -4.91 22.28 -17.73
N LEU A 109 -5.66 22.10 -16.65
CA LEU A 109 -5.76 20.84 -15.92
C LEU A 109 -7.16 20.24 -16.05
N THR A 110 -7.23 18.99 -16.49
CA THR A 110 -8.42 18.15 -16.27
C THR A 110 -8.15 17.23 -15.09
N ILE A 111 -8.98 17.32 -14.04
CA ILE A 111 -8.82 16.56 -12.79
C ILE A 111 -10.01 15.61 -12.63
N GLU A 112 -9.73 14.33 -12.45
CA GLU A 112 -10.72 13.26 -12.26
C GLU A 112 -10.40 12.50 -10.97
N GLU A 113 -11.40 12.25 -10.12
CA GLU A 113 -11.20 11.39 -8.95
C GLU A 113 -10.93 9.94 -9.37
N GLU A 114 -9.91 9.32 -8.78
CA GLU A 114 -9.66 7.89 -8.91
C GLU A 114 -10.12 7.17 -7.65
N ARG A 115 -11.44 7.08 -7.46
CA ARG A 115 -12.03 6.55 -6.22
C ARG A 115 -11.55 5.14 -5.88
N GLY A 116 -11.38 4.26 -6.88
CA GLY A 116 -10.82 2.92 -6.70
C GLY A 116 -9.42 2.93 -6.09
N ASN A 117 -8.65 3.99 -6.33
CA ASN A 117 -7.32 4.16 -5.79
C ASN A 117 -7.31 4.77 -4.39
N TRP A 118 -8.41 5.24 -3.79
CA TRP A 118 -8.31 5.90 -2.48
C TRP A 118 -7.86 4.96 -1.37
N ASP A 119 -6.88 5.39 -0.56
CA ASP A 119 -6.46 4.60 0.59
C ASP A 119 -7.45 4.74 1.74
N TYR A 120 -7.68 3.65 2.44
CA TYR A 120 -8.53 3.63 3.62
C TYR A 120 -7.71 3.84 4.90
N LEU A 121 -8.01 4.91 5.64
CA LEU A 121 -7.37 5.21 6.91
C LEU A 121 -8.25 4.81 8.09
N TYR A 122 -7.65 4.22 9.12
CA TYR A 122 -8.35 3.80 10.33
C TYR A 122 -7.55 4.24 11.56
N HIS A 123 -8.23 4.57 12.65
CA HIS A 123 -7.55 4.63 13.93
C HIS A 123 -7.12 3.23 14.36
N THR A 124 -5.84 3.04 14.68
CA THR A 124 -5.31 1.75 15.13
C THR A 124 -6.09 1.24 16.34
N ILE A 125 -6.43 2.13 17.28
CA ILE A 125 -7.18 1.78 18.50
C ILE A 125 -8.57 1.20 18.19
N ASP A 126 -9.25 1.70 17.15
CA ASP A 126 -10.57 1.20 16.75
C ASP A 126 -10.48 -0.26 16.24
N LEU A 127 -9.42 -0.56 15.47
CA LEU A 127 -9.16 -1.90 14.93
C LEU A 127 -8.70 -2.90 16.01
N VAL A 128 -8.07 -2.39 17.07
CA VAL A 128 -7.56 -3.20 18.19
C VAL A 128 -8.67 -3.52 19.18
N GLU A 129 -9.45 -2.52 19.57
CA GLU A 129 -10.47 -2.67 20.61
C GLU A 129 -11.80 -3.22 20.08
N LEU A 130 -12.12 -2.94 18.81
CA LEU A 130 -13.35 -3.34 18.14
C LEU A 130 -14.60 -3.01 18.99
N LYS A 131 -14.62 -1.80 19.59
CA LYS A 131 -15.66 -1.38 20.55
C LYS A 131 -16.93 -0.85 19.89
N GLY A 132 -18.06 -1.09 20.56
CA GLY A 132 -19.36 -0.56 20.15
C GLY A 132 -20.08 -1.37 19.06
N LYS A 133 -21.32 -0.98 18.77
CA LYS A 133 -22.24 -1.71 17.87
C LYS A 133 -21.67 -1.85 16.46
N ARG A 134 -20.94 -0.84 15.96
CA ARG A 134 -20.35 -0.82 14.62
C ARG A 134 -19.32 -1.94 14.36
N PHE A 135 -18.65 -2.43 15.40
CA PHE A 135 -17.65 -3.50 15.30
C PHE A 135 -18.14 -4.87 15.79
N HIS A 136 -19.40 -4.98 16.25
CA HIS A 136 -19.93 -6.20 16.86
C HIS A 136 -19.71 -7.46 16.01
N LYS A 137 -19.95 -7.38 14.69
CA LYS A 137 -19.76 -8.53 13.78
C LYS A 137 -18.29 -8.96 13.71
N LYS A 138 -17.34 -8.02 13.68
CA LYS A 138 -15.90 -8.30 13.65
C LYS A 138 -15.42 -8.89 14.96
N LYS A 139 -15.84 -8.30 16.09
CA LYS A 139 -15.54 -8.80 17.43
C LYS A 139 -16.09 -10.21 17.66
N ASN A 140 -17.29 -10.51 17.14
CA ASN A 140 -17.86 -11.86 17.21
C ASN A 140 -17.00 -12.89 16.45
N LEU A 141 -16.58 -12.57 15.22
CA LEU A 141 -15.70 -13.47 14.44
C LEU A 141 -14.34 -13.67 15.12
N LEU A 142 -13.74 -12.62 15.68
CA LEU A 142 -12.52 -12.72 16.48
C LEU A 142 -12.71 -13.63 17.70
N ASN A 143 -13.79 -13.46 18.46
CA ASN A 143 -14.07 -14.28 19.63
C ASN A 143 -14.32 -15.75 19.25
N GLN A 144 -14.98 -16.01 18.12
CA GLN A 144 -15.16 -17.37 17.60
C GLN A 144 -13.82 -18.03 17.25
N PHE A 145 -12.91 -17.28 16.60
CA PHE A 145 -11.56 -17.77 16.32
C PHE A 145 -10.83 -18.14 17.62
N ARG A 146 -10.80 -17.21 18.59
CA ARG A 146 -10.12 -17.39 19.88
C ARG A 146 -10.65 -18.56 20.71
N LYS A 147 -11.94 -18.88 20.59
CA LYS A 147 -12.57 -19.98 21.33
C LYS A 147 -12.34 -21.34 20.65
N LYS A 148 -12.24 -21.35 19.32
CA LYS A 148 -12.26 -22.59 18.53
C LYS A 148 -10.86 -23.17 18.30
N TYR A 149 -9.84 -22.32 18.18
CA TYR A 149 -8.50 -22.75 17.80
C TYR A 149 -7.52 -22.48 18.94
N ASP A 150 -6.57 -23.40 19.13
CA ASP A 150 -5.38 -23.14 19.92
C ASP A 150 -4.35 -22.45 19.01
N TYR A 151 -4.03 -21.20 19.30
CA TYR A 151 -3.27 -20.35 18.38
C TYR A 151 -2.17 -19.58 19.11
N THR A 152 -1.10 -19.29 18.36
CA THR A 152 -0.02 -18.41 18.80
C THR A 152 0.17 -17.30 17.79
N TYR A 153 0.17 -16.05 18.25
CA TYR A 153 0.64 -14.93 17.45
C TYR A 153 2.16 -14.82 17.56
N VAL A 154 2.82 -14.59 16.44
CA VAL A 154 4.28 -14.38 16.36
C VAL A 154 4.59 -13.21 15.44
N HIS A 155 5.69 -12.50 15.72
CA HIS A 155 6.24 -11.54 14.76
C HIS A 155 6.79 -12.28 13.55
N LEU A 156 6.53 -11.74 12.35
CA LEU A 156 7.04 -12.33 11.12
C LEU A 156 8.52 -11.96 10.97
N GLU A 157 9.39 -12.89 11.35
CA GLU A 157 10.84 -12.73 11.21
C GLU A 157 11.36 -13.43 9.95
N TYR A 158 12.61 -13.13 9.57
CA TYR A 158 13.26 -13.71 8.39
C TYR A 158 13.23 -15.24 8.38
N GLY A 159 13.41 -15.89 9.54
CA GLY A 159 13.36 -17.35 9.65
C GLY A 159 11.99 -17.97 9.31
N MET A 160 10.93 -17.16 9.26
CA MET A 160 9.56 -17.59 8.98
C MET A 160 9.11 -17.31 7.54
N ILE A 161 9.94 -16.63 6.74
CA ILE A 161 9.58 -16.25 5.37
C ILE A 161 9.30 -17.47 4.49
N ALA A 162 10.01 -18.57 4.69
CA ALA A 162 9.71 -19.83 3.98
C ALA A 162 8.29 -20.35 4.30
N LYS A 163 7.83 -20.23 5.55
CA LYS A 163 6.46 -20.59 5.95
C LYS A 163 5.42 -19.63 5.35
N ALA A 164 5.72 -18.33 5.30
CA ALA A 164 4.84 -17.34 4.67
C ALA A 164 4.70 -17.57 3.16
N LEU A 165 5.80 -17.89 2.48
CA LEU A 165 5.78 -18.26 1.05
C LEU A 165 4.96 -19.55 0.82
N ALA A 166 5.14 -20.58 1.65
CA ALA A 166 4.34 -21.80 1.55
C ALA A 166 2.84 -21.53 1.74
N MET A 167 2.48 -20.75 2.76
CA MET A 167 1.09 -20.34 2.98
C MET A 167 0.55 -19.50 1.82
N GLN A 168 1.38 -18.65 1.21
CA GLN A 168 0.99 -17.86 0.03
C GLN A 168 0.71 -18.76 -1.18
N THR A 169 1.52 -19.80 -1.40
CA THR A 169 1.27 -20.81 -2.43
C THR A 169 -0.07 -21.51 -2.20
N ASP A 170 -0.31 -21.99 -0.99
CA ASP A 170 -1.58 -22.65 -0.62
C ASP A 170 -2.77 -21.69 -0.82
N TRP A 171 -2.61 -20.42 -0.41
CA TRP A 171 -3.62 -19.39 -0.58
C TRP A 171 -3.95 -19.16 -2.05
N CYS A 172 -2.94 -19.16 -2.92
CA CYS A 172 -3.17 -19.03 -4.36
C CYS A 172 -3.85 -20.25 -4.97
N THR A 173 -3.61 -21.45 -4.45
CA THR A 173 -4.39 -22.64 -4.84
C THR A 173 -5.85 -22.53 -4.39
N TRP A 174 -6.12 -22.05 -3.17
CA TRP A 174 -7.49 -21.89 -2.67
C TRP A 174 -8.29 -20.80 -3.40
N ARG A 175 -7.60 -19.76 -3.86
CA ARG A 175 -8.21 -18.59 -4.53
C ARG A 175 -8.13 -18.64 -6.05
N ASP A 176 -7.51 -19.66 -6.59
CA ASP A 176 -7.28 -19.82 -8.03
C ASP A 176 -6.62 -18.57 -8.63
N CYS A 177 -5.46 -18.17 -8.09
CA CYS A 177 -4.75 -16.96 -8.54
C CYS A 177 -4.47 -16.96 -10.06
N GLU A 178 -4.31 -18.14 -10.67
CA GLU A 178 -3.99 -18.28 -12.09
C GLU A 178 -5.15 -17.86 -13.00
N SER A 179 -6.40 -17.87 -12.52
CA SER A 179 -7.55 -17.41 -13.31
C SER A 179 -7.76 -15.89 -13.25
N SER A 180 -6.93 -15.16 -12.51
CA SER A 180 -7.00 -13.70 -12.39
C SER A 180 -5.61 -13.07 -12.52
N ASP A 181 -5.41 -12.30 -13.60
CA ASP A 181 -4.17 -11.56 -13.83
C ASP A 181 -3.80 -10.65 -12.63
N MET A 182 -4.80 -10.07 -11.97
CA MET A 182 -4.61 -9.23 -10.78
C MET A 182 -4.08 -10.04 -9.59
N LEU A 183 -4.66 -11.21 -9.31
CA LEU A 183 -4.21 -12.08 -8.22
C LEU A 183 -2.83 -12.67 -8.52
N ALA A 184 -2.56 -13.02 -9.78
CA ALA A 184 -1.23 -13.47 -10.20
C ALA A 184 -0.17 -12.37 -10.05
N ALA A 185 -0.49 -11.12 -10.40
CA ALA A 185 0.39 -9.96 -10.21
C ALA A 185 0.64 -9.68 -8.72
N GLU A 186 -0.40 -9.72 -7.88
CA GLU A 186 -0.27 -9.58 -6.43
C GLU A 186 0.64 -10.69 -5.85
N ASN A 187 0.45 -11.94 -6.28
CA ASN A 187 1.29 -13.05 -5.83
C ASN A 187 2.78 -12.83 -6.17
N ARG A 188 3.07 -12.38 -7.39
CA ARG A 188 4.46 -12.07 -7.80
C ARG A 188 5.05 -10.93 -6.97
N ALA A 189 4.28 -9.89 -6.68
CA ALA A 189 4.71 -8.79 -5.82
C ALA A 189 4.99 -9.24 -4.38
N ILE A 190 4.08 -10.04 -3.79
CA ILE A 190 4.23 -10.64 -2.46
C ILE A 190 5.49 -11.50 -2.39
N GLU A 191 5.67 -12.43 -3.33
CA GLU A 191 6.85 -13.29 -3.36
C GLU A 191 8.14 -12.50 -3.45
N LYS A 192 8.17 -11.47 -4.33
CA LYS A 192 9.34 -10.62 -4.53
C LYS A 192 9.70 -9.88 -3.23
N ILE A 193 8.71 -9.32 -2.52
CA ILE A 193 8.87 -8.61 -1.25
C ILE A 193 9.35 -9.57 -0.16
N LEU A 194 8.67 -10.71 0.02
CA LEU A 194 9.03 -11.72 1.03
C LEU A 194 10.45 -12.26 0.82
N LYS A 195 10.83 -12.60 -0.43
CA LYS A 195 12.18 -13.07 -0.77
C LYS A 195 13.26 -12.02 -0.48
N ASN A 196 12.91 -10.74 -0.41
CA ASN A 196 13.81 -9.61 -0.14
C ASN A 196 13.59 -8.97 1.23
N TRP A 197 12.96 -9.68 2.18
CA TRP A 197 12.60 -9.17 3.51
C TRP A 197 13.71 -8.37 4.22
N ARG A 198 14.95 -8.87 4.21
CA ARG A 198 16.09 -8.21 4.89
C ARG A 198 16.64 -6.99 4.14
N ASN A 199 16.35 -6.87 2.85
CA ASN A 199 16.86 -5.81 1.99
C ASN A 199 15.90 -4.60 1.92
N LEU A 200 14.65 -4.79 2.35
CA LEU A 200 13.63 -3.75 2.43
C LEU A 200 13.58 -3.19 3.85
N LYS A 201 13.86 -1.89 4.00
CA LYS A 201 13.85 -1.19 5.28
C LYS A 201 12.41 -0.89 5.69
N GLY A 202 12.15 -0.92 6.99
CA GLY A 202 10.85 -0.53 7.55
C GLY A 202 9.75 -1.58 7.43
N LEU A 203 10.00 -2.73 6.81
CA LEU A 203 9.07 -3.85 6.80
C LEU A 203 8.93 -4.46 8.18
N VAL A 204 7.69 -4.71 8.56
CA VAL A 204 7.28 -5.42 9.76
C VAL A 204 6.16 -6.38 9.38
N GLY A 205 5.95 -7.41 10.20
CA GLY A 205 4.86 -8.34 9.95
C GLY A 205 4.49 -9.14 11.18
N GLY A 206 3.39 -9.85 11.05
CA GLY A 206 2.89 -10.77 12.06
C GLY A 206 2.33 -12.01 11.41
N ALA A 207 2.28 -13.09 12.16
CA ALA A 207 1.66 -14.34 11.74
C ALA A 207 0.84 -14.95 12.88
N VAL A 208 -0.19 -15.71 12.49
CA VAL A 208 -0.94 -16.56 13.41
C VAL A 208 -0.65 -18.01 13.07
N MET A 209 -0.18 -18.73 14.07
CA MET A 209 0.11 -20.16 14.03
C MET A 209 -1.03 -20.91 14.70
N VAL A 210 -1.47 -22.02 14.12
CA VAL A 210 -2.31 -23.04 14.78
C VAL A 210 -1.54 -24.34 14.65
N GLU A 211 -1.22 -24.95 15.78
CA GLU A 211 -0.20 -26.01 15.86
C GLU A 211 1.11 -25.51 15.20
N ASP A 212 1.67 -26.24 14.23
CA ASP A 212 2.90 -25.85 13.52
C ASP A 212 2.64 -25.11 12.19
N SER A 213 1.37 -24.91 11.83
CA SER A 213 0.94 -24.35 10.57
C SER A 213 0.67 -22.85 10.65
N MET A 214 1.22 -22.10 9.71
CA MET A 214 0.89 -20.68 9.55
C MET A 214 -0.49 -20.57 8.89
N VAL A 215 -1.47 -20.07 9.62
CA VAL A 215 -2.86 -19.95 9.12
C VAL A 215 -3.18 -18.51 8.69
N ALA A 216 -2.36 -17.55 9.10
CA ALA A 216 -2.47 -16.15 8.72
C ALA A 216 -1.12 -15.47 8.73
N TYR A 217 -0.91 -14.51 7.83
CA TYR A 217 0.18 -13.56 7.94
C TYR A 217 -0.24 -12.17 7.46
N THR A 218 0.49 -11.17 7.91
CA THR A 218 0.38 -9.80 7.43
C THR A 218 1.77 -9.19 7.26
N VAL A 219 1.90 -8.37 6.21
CA VAL A 219 3.11 -7.61 5.90
C VAL A 219 2.72 -6.13 5.84
N ALA A 220 3.48 -5.32 6.56
CA ALA A 220 3.27 -3.90 6.66
C ALA A 220 4.60 -3.14 6.61
N GLU A 221 4.53 -1.84 6.41
CA GLU A 221 5.65 -0.92 6.40
C GLU A 221 5.36 0.26 7.33
N ARG A 222 6.38 0.67 8.10
CA ARG A 222 6.35 1.97 8.79
C ARG A 222 6.49 3.07 7.74
N LEU A 223 5.39 3.73 7.39
CA LEU A 223 5.37 4.77 6.36
C LEU A 223 5.89 6.11 6.87
N ASP A 224 5.51 6.46 8.10
CA ASP A 224 6.03 7.62 8.83
C ASP A 224 5.99 7.38 10.35
N ARG A 225 6.01 8.46 11.14
CA ARG A 225 5.98 8.37 12.61
C ARG A 225 4.68 7.76 13.13
N ASP A 226 3.55 8.10 12.51
CA ASP A 226 2.22 7.88 13.05
C ASP A 226 1.40 6.85 12.24
N THR A 227 1.82 6.57 11.01
CA THR A 227 1.10 5.72 10.05
C THR A 227 1.80 4.39 9.81
N LEU A 228 1.07 3.30 10.05
CA LEU A 228 1.43 1.94 9.63
C LEU A 228 0.68 1.60 8.33
N LEU A 229 1.41 1.22 7.29
CA LEU A 229 0.85 0.82 6.01
C LEU A 229 0.77 -0.70 5.92
N ILE A 230 -0.44 -1.27 5.82
CA ILE A 230 -0.65 -2.71 5.67
C ILE A 230 -0.74 -3.05 4.18
N HIS A 231 0.30 -3.71 3.65
CA HIS A 231 0.36 -4.12 2.24
C HIS A 231 -0.47 -5.37 1.96
N PHE A 232 -0.22 -6.42 2.74
CA PHE A 232 -0.80 -7.74 2.48
C PHE A 232 -1.33 -8.33 3.77
N GLU A 233 -2.53 -8.89 3.72
CA GLU A 233 -3.13 -9.65 4.81
C GLU A 233 -3.73 -10.91 4.20
N LYS A 234 -3.16 -12.07 4.53
CA LYS A 234 -3.60 -13.37 3.99
C LYS A 234 -3.97 -14.29 5.13
N GLY A 235 -4.99 -15.11 4.90
CA GLY A 235 -5.56 -16.01 5.89
C GLY A 235 -6.19 -17.23 5.25
N ASN A 236 -6.01 -18.39 5.86
CA ASN A 236 -6.62 -19.64 5.43
C ASN A 236 -8.14 -19.61 5.68
N PRO A 237 -8.99 -19.67 4.64
CA PRO A 237 -10.43 -19.54 4.76
C PRO A 237 -11.11 -20.64 5.60
N GLU A 238 -10.48 -21.80 5.80
CA GLU A 238 -10.98 -22.86 6.68
C GLU A 238 -11.06 -22.40 8.15
N TYR A 239 -10.19 -21.46 8.52
CA TYR A 239 -10.13 -20.90 9.86
C TYR A 239 -11.08 -19.71 10.01
N LYS A 240 -12.33 -20.02 10.35
CA LYS A 240 -13.36 -18.99 10.59
C LYS A 240 -12.87 -17.89 11.57
N GLY A 241 -12.86 -16.64 11.09
CA GLY A 241 -12.44 -15.46 11.86
C GLY A 241 -10.94 -15.14 11.75
N VAL A 242 -10.17 -15.87 10.96
CA VAL A 242 -8.71 -15.70 10.84
C VAL A 242 -8.29 -14.29 10.40
N TYR A 243 -9.00 -13.66 9.46
CA TYR A 243 -8.71 -12.29 9.01
C TYR A 243 -8.94 -11.28 10.14
N GLN A 244 -9.98 -11.48 10.98
CA GLN A 244 -10.20 -10.63 12.14
C GLN A 244 -9.11 -10.85 13.20
N ALA A 245 -8.64 -12.09 13.35
CA ALA A 245 -7.57 -12.45 14.27
C ALA A 245 -6.25 -11.80 13.88
N ILE A 246 -5.73 -12.03 12.67
CA ILE A 246 -4.45 -11.45 12.24
C ILE A 246 -4.49 -9.93 12.26
N ASN A 247 -5.57 -9.32 11.76
CA ASN A 247 -5.71 -7.88 11.73
C ASN A 247 -5.63 -7.26 13.14
N GLN A 248 -6.39 -7.82 14.08
CA GLN A 248 -6.45 -7.30 15.44
C GLN A 248 -5.17 -7.61 16.23
N MET A 249 -4.64 -8.83 16.13
CA MET A 249 -3.46 -9.25 16.89
C MET A 249 -2.19 -8.52 16.43
N PHE A 250 -2.02 -8.35 15.13
CA PHE A 250 -0.90 -7.60 14.58
C PHE A 250 -0.92 -6.15 15.07
N LEU A 251 -2.05 -5.47 14.92
CA LEU A 251 -2.18 -4.09 15.37
C LEU A 251 -2.09 -3.97 16.89
N ALA A 252 -2.60 -4.93 17.67
CA ALA A 252 -2.49 -4.94 19.13
C ALA A 252 -1.04 -4.96 19.62
N ASN A 253 -0.15 -5.65 18.91
CA ASN A 253 1.28 -5.71 19.23
C ASN A 253 2.05 -4.45 18.79
N LEU A 254 1.45 -3.56 17.99
CA LEU A 254 2.05 -2.32 17.50
C LEU A 254 1.26 -1.07 17.90
N THR A 255 0.22 -1.19 18.72
CA THR A 255 -0.77 -0.10 18.94
C THR A 255 -0.15 1.15 19.55
N HIS A 256 0.88 0.99 20.36
CA HIS A 256 1.56 2.10 21.02
C HIS A 256 2.50 2.87 20.09
N GLU A 257 2.75 2.35 18.89
CA GLU A 257 3.69 2.93 17.93
C GLU A 257 3.03 3.75 16.82
N PHE A 258 1.74 3.51 16.53
CA PHE A 258 1.05 4.06 15.38
C PHE A 258 -0.39 4.45 15.70
N THR A 259 -0.79 5.67 15.32
CA THR A 259 -2.16 6.16 15.53
C THR A 259 -3.08 5.82 14.37
N ILE A 260 -2.52 5.71 13.15
CA ILE A 260 -3.25 5.42 11.92
C ILE A 260 -2.75 4.11 11.30
N ALA A 261 -3.70 3.28 10.88
CA ALA A 261 -3.46 2.17 9.96
C ALA A 261 -3.98 2.56 8.57
N ASN A 262 -3.10 2.63 7.59
CA ASN A 262 -3.47 2.71 6.18
C ASN A 262 -3.58 1.28 5.65
N ARG A 263 -4.75 0.89 5.13
CA ARG A 263 -4.97 -0.46 4.58
C ARG A 263 -5.08 -0.48 3.06
N GLU A 264 -4.46 0.49 2.38
CA GLU A 264 -4.45 0.66 0.93
C GLU A 264 -5.86 0.81 0.31
N GLN A 265 -5.94 0.62 -1.00
CA GLN A 265 -7.05 0.94 -1.89
C GLN A 265 -7.97 -0.24 -2.21
N ASP A 266 -9.20 0.03 -2.66
CA ASP A 266 -10.18 -1.01 -3.00
C ASP A 266 -10.15 -1.47 -4.46
N LEU A 267 -9.40 -0.76 -5.33
CA LEU A 267 -9.23 -1.05 -6.75
C LEU A 267 -10.54 -1.22 -7.52
N ASP A 268 -11.60 -0.53 -7.07
CA ASP A 268 -12.96 -0.66 -7.61
C ASP A 268 -13.60 -2.04 -7.46
N ASP A 269 -13.00 -2.93 -6.65
CA ASP A 269 -13.60 -4.21 -6.29
C ASP A 269 -14.70 -3.99 -5.23
N GLU A 270 -15.95 -4.30 -5.59
CA GLU A 270 -17.11 -4.10 -4.70
C GLU A 270 -17.01 -4.89 -3.39
N GLY A 271 -16.45 -6.11 -3.45
CA GLY A 271 -16.26 -6.97 -2.30
C GLY A 271 -15.23 -6.39 -1.32
N LEU A 272 -14.10 -5.94 -1.84
CA LEU A 272 -13.02 -5.30 -1.10
C LEU A 272 -13.48 -3.97 -0.52
N ARG A 273 -14.17 -3.14 -1.32
CA ARG A 273 -14.78 -1.88 -0.87
C ARG A 273 -15.71 -2.11 0.30
N LYS A 274 -16.63 -3.09 0.20
CA LYS A 274 -17.54 -3.46 1.29
C LYS A 274 -16.78 -3.96 2.52
N ALA A 275 -15.74 -4.78 2.34
CA ALA A 275 -14.93 -5.30 3.44
C ALA A 275 -14.21 -4.17 4.19
N LYS A 276 -13.57 -3.24 3.47
CA LYS A 276 -12.86 -2.09 4.04
C LYS A 276 -13.81 -1.11 4.72
N LEU A 277 -14.89 -0.70 4.05
CA LEU A 277 -15.93 0.16 4.65
C LEU A 277 -16.54 -0.44 5.92
N SER A 278 -16.65 -1.78 6.00
CA SER A 278 -17.19 -2.44 7.21
C SER A 278 -16.31 -2.32 8.46
N TYR A 279 -15.06 -1.85 8.31
CA TYR A 279 -14.16 -1.51 9.41
C TYR A 279 -14.25 -0.02 9.81
N ASN A 280 -15.17 0.75 9.23
CA ASN A 280 -15.43 2.15 9.57
C ASN A 280 -14.17 3.04 9.44
N PRO A 281 -13.65 3.25 8.22
CA PRO A 281 -12.52 4.17 8.00
C PRO A 281 -12.86 5.56 8.54
N VAL A 282 -11.83 6.25 9.03
CA VAL A 282 -11.94 7.59 9.62
C VAL A 282 -11.70 8.69 8.59
N ASP A 283 -10.93 8.40 7.55
CA ASP A 283 -10.71 9.26 6.39
C ASP A 283 -10.14 8.44 5.21
N PHE A 284 -9.88 9.11 4.11
CA PHE A 284 -9.28 8.57 2.90
C PHE A 284 -8.11 9.44 2.43
N LEU A 285 -7.01 8.80 1.98
CA LEU A 285 -6.05 9.52 1.14
C LEU A 285 -6.57 9.48 -0.30
N ARG A 286 -7.15 10.61 -0.72
CA ARG A 286 -7.73 10.77 -2.05
C ARG A 286 -6.63 10.87 -3.09
N LYS A 287 -6.90 10.24 -4.22
CA LYS A 287 -6.03 10.18 -5.39
C LYS A 287 -6.83 10.59 -6.63
N TYR A 288 -6.14 11.25 -7.54
CA TYR A 288 -6.70 11.82 -8.75
C TYR A 288 -5.89 11.44 -9.97
N LYS A 289 -6.57 11.43 -11.11
CA LYS A 289 -5.97 11.49 -12.42
C LYS A 289 -5.95 12.94 -12.88
N VAL A 290 -4.79 13.41 -13.30
CA VAL A 290 -4.59 14.79 -13.79
C VAL A 290 -4.07 14.71 -15.22
N THR A 291 -4.78 15.37 -16.13
CA THR A 291 -4.33 15.54 -17.52
C THR A 291 -3.91 16.99 -17.72
N ILE A 292 -2.68 17.18 -18.18
CA ILE A 292 -2.11 18.47 -18.54
C ILE A 292 -2.16 18.58 -20.07
N SER A 293 -2.82 19.62 -20.57
CA SER A 293 -3.10 19.86 -21.98
C SER A 293 -2.49 21.14 -22.51
#